data_AF-A0A135LSP1-F1
#
_entry.id   AF-A0A135LSP1-F1
#
_cell.length_a   1.000
_cell.length_b   1.000
_cell.length_c   1.000
_cell.angle_alpha   90.00
_cell.angle_beta   90.00
_cell.angle_gamma   90.00
#
_symmetry.space_group_name_H-M   'P 1'
#
loop_
_entity.id
_entity.type
_entity.pdbx_description
1 polymer ?
#
loop_
_entity_poly.entity_id
_entity_poly.type
_entity_poly.pdbx_seq_one_letter_code
_entity_poly.pdbx_strand_id
1 'polypeptide(L)'
;MRSLAWLVSLPIVAEAGKVRWSGLFDASASVADFDEWSWSNQVGAYQWYIHGSGATEKYLGLSPENKNPAATNEEQGIRITIDGTSFWNGQTMERSEIIPQTKADLGSGHLFYHFSLKTEEKNAPNPSFEHQIAFFESHFTELKYGALSGTSGDDNKLRWCIGGVSHWETELEAGKWYNFAYDIDFDAKTVGLWASNGADDLKQVVPAVGASTSTNSADWHVGELRLDNGGKDAAPEDWFWSGIFVEEAPITAGIAGPA
;
A
#
# COMPACT_ATOMS: atom_id res chain seq x y z
N MET A 1 -18.25 -49.99 -27.91
CA MET A 1 -17.71 -48.67 -28.27
C MET A 1 -18.01 -47.72 -27.11
N ARG A 2 -17.01 -47.31 -26.32
CA ARG A 2 -17.18 -46.36 -25.22
C ARG A 2 -16.61 -45.02 -25.68
N SER A 3 -17.48 -44.02 -25.86
CA SER A 3 -17.08 -42.66 -26.21
C SER A 3 -16.35 -42.00 -25.03
N LEU A 4 -15.14 -41.54 -25.28
CA LEU A 4 -14.35 -40.72 -24.36
C LEU A 4 -14.68 -39.26 -24.68
N ALA A 5 -15.45 -38.59 -23.82
CA ALA A 5 -15.70 -37.16 -23.94
C ALA A 5 -14.48 -36.40 -23.39
N TRP A 6 -13.75 -35.72 -24.27
CA TRP A 6 -12.72 -34.76 -23.87
C TRP A 6 -13.40 -33.45 -23.48
N LEU A 7 -13.38 -33.10 -22.18
CA LEU A 7 -13.62 -31.72 -21.76
C LEU A 7 -12.38 -30.90 -22.12
N VAL A 8 -12.54 -29.98 -23.07
CA VAL A 8 -11.56 -28.92 -23.32
C VAL A 8 -11.81 -27.84 -22.28
N SER A 9 -10.90 -27.70 -21.30
CA SER A 9 -10.85 -26.53 -20.43
C SER A 9 -10.29 -25.36 -21.23
N LEU A 10 -11.14 -24.38 -21.57
CA LEU A 10 -10.65 -23.11 -22.09
C LEU A 10 -9.97 -22.35 -20.94
N PRO A 11 -8.75 -21.80 -21.14
CA PRO A 11 -8.16 -20.93 -20.14
C PRO A 11 -9.06 -19.71 -19.98
N ILE A 12 -9.51 -19.45 -18.74
CA ILE A 12 -10.13 -18.19 -18.39
C ILE A 12 -9.03 -17.14 -18.55
N VAL A 13 -9.17 -16.28 -19.56
CA VAL A 13 -8.33 -15.09 -19.67
C VAL A 13 -8.73 -14.21 -18.49
N ALA A 14 -7.81 -14.02 -17.55
CA ALA A 14 -8.02 -13.03 -16.50
C ALA A 14 -8.20 -11.67 -17.17
N GLU A 15 -9.33 -11.01 -16.93
CA GLU A 15 -9.45 -9.60 -17.30
C GLU A 15 -8.48 -8.81 -16.42
N ALA A 16 -7.67 -7.97 -17.05
CA ALA A 16 -6.65 -7.16 -16.41
C ALA A 16 -6.72 -5.75 -17.00
N GLY A 17 -6.52 -4.77 -16.13
CA GLY A 17 -6.52 -3.37 -16.46
C GLY A 17 -5.26 -2.97 -17.20
N LYS A 18 -5.30 -1.81 -17.87
CA LYS A 18 -4.06 -1.21 -18.35
C LYS A 18 -3.35 -0.53 -17.17
N VAL A 19 -2.13 -0.97 -16.86
CA VAL A 19 -1.28 -0.29 -15.86
C VAL A 19 -0.99 1.16 -16.29
N ARG A 20 -1.35 2.10 -15.41
CA ARG A 20 -1.11 3.55 -15.53
C ARG A 20 0.23 3.95 -14.94
N TRP A 21 0.61 3.31 -13.85
CA TRP A 21 1.89 3.50 -13.17
C TRP A 21 2.26 2.21 -12.45
N SER A 22 3.54 1.85 -12.51
CA SER A 22 4.08 0.66 -11.84
C SER A 22 5.13 1.10 -10.84
N GLY A 23 4.94 0.68 -9.60
CA GLY A 23 5.90 0.84 -8.51
C GLY A 23 6.56 -0.49 -8.12
N LEU A 24 6.49 -1.51 -8.98
CA LEU A 24 7.12 -2.81 -8.73
C LEU A 24 8.64 -2.72 -8.80
N PHE A 25 9.32 -3.48 -7.94
CA PHE A 25 10.78 -3.53 -7.90
C PHE A 25 11.32 -4.73 -8.69
N ASP A 26 12.15 -4.43 -9.70
CA ASP A 26 12.95 -5.46 -10.38
C ASP A 26 14.19 -5.85 -9.55
N ALA A 27 14.89 -6.91 -9.96
CA ALA A 27 16.02 -7.46 -9.23
C ALA A 27 17.26 -6.55 -9.15
N SER A 28 17.30 -5.47 -9.94
CA SER A 28 18.37 -4.47 -9.93
C SER A 28 18.06 -3.28 -9.03
N ALA A 29 16.81 -3.13 -8.59
CA ALA A 29 16.40 -2.04 -7.72
C ALA A 29 17.13 -2.09 -6.38
N SER A 30 17.64 -0.94 -5.98
CA SER A 30 18.41 -0.76 -4.76
C SER A 30 17.91 0.43 -3.97
N VAL A 31 18.19 0.42 -2.66
CA VAL A 31 17.81 1.55 -1.80
C VAL A 31 18.48 2.86 -2.22
N ALA A 32 19.67 2.78 -2.84
CA ALA A 32 20.37 3.94 -3.36
C ALA A 32 19.64 4.63 -4.53
N ASP A 33 18.76 3.92 -5.25
CA ASP A 33 18.01 4.51 -6.36
C ASP A 33 17.00 5.58 -5.88
N PHE A 34 16.56 5.50 -4.61
CA PHE A 34 15.71 6.52 -4.00
C PHE A 34 16.46 7.84 -3.75
N ASP A 35 17.78 7.80 -3.56
CA ASP A 35 18.62 8.99 -3.34
C ASP A 35 18.93 9.75 -4.64
N GLU A 36 18.67 9.14 -5.80
CA GLU A 36 18.81 9.80 -7.11
C GLU A 36 17.65 10.75 -7.43
N TRP A 37 16.48 10.55 -6.78
CA TRP A 37 15.35 11.45 -6.89
C TRP A 37 15.61 12.74 -6.10
N SER A 38 15.26 13.88 -6.69
CA SER A 38 15.19 15.16 -5.98
C SER A 38 14.19 16.08 -6.65
N TRP A 39 13.81 17.17 -5.97
CA TRP A 39 12.96 18.21 -6.56
C TRP A 39 13.52 18.80 -7.87
N SER A 40 14.85 18.81 -8.05
CA SER A 40 15.46 19.25 -9.32
C SER A 40 15.75 18.10 -10.30
N ASN A 41 15.60 16.85 -9.89
CA ASN A 41 15.85 15.65 -10.69
C ASN A 41 14.82 14.56 -10.35
N GLN A 42 13.59 14.74 -10.82
CA GLN A 42 12.47 13.86 -10.53
C GLN A 42 12.49 12.58 -11.38
N VAL A 43 13.45 11.69 -11.10
CA VAL A 43 13.68 10.41 -11.78
C VAL A 43 13.12 9.22 -11.00
N GLY A 44 13.08 8.03 -11.61
CA GLY A 44 12.58 6.82 -10.95
C GLY A 44 11.06 6.76 -10.82
N ALA A 45 10.57 5.72 -10.14
CA ALA A 45 9.14 5.46 -9.97
C ALA A 45 8.57 6.09 -8.69
N TYR A 46 9.41 6.50 -7.75
CA TYR A 46 9.02 7.03 -6.45
C TYR A 46 9.71 8.36 -6.14
N GLN A 47 8.94 9.25 -5.51
CA GLN A 47 9.44 10.42 -4.80
C GLN A 47 9.83 10.01 -3.39
N TRP A 48 10.98 10.49 -2.93
CA TRP A 48 11.51 10.19 -1.61
C TRP A 48 11.97 11.48 -0.93
N TYR A 49 11.11 12.02 -0.06
CA TYR A 49 11.42 13.23 0.72
C TYR A 49 10.74 13.28 2.08
N ILE A 50 9.77 12.39 2.36
CA ILE A 50 9.06 12.33 3.63
C ILE A 50 9.72 11.24 4.48
N HIS A 51 10.80 11.63 5.14
CA HIS A 51 11.60 10.75 5.99
C HIS A 51 12.35 11.53 7.07
N GLY A 52 12.95 10.79 8.00
CA GLY A 52 13.83 11.33 9.03
C GLY A 52 15.21 11.76 8.50
N SER A 53 16.07 12.23 9.38
CA SER A 53 17.41 12.75 9.01
C SER A 53 18.49 11.68 8.79
N GLY A 54 18.17 10.41 9.00
CA GLY A 54 19.08 9.28 8.78
C GLY A 54 19.30 8.97 7.30
N ALA A 55 20.24 8.06 7.03
CA ALA A 55 20.45 7.52 5.69
C ALA A 55 19.25 6.70 5.22
N THR A 56 18.98 6.67 3.92
CA THR A 56 17.77 6.03 3.34
C THR A 56 17.65 4.54 3.69
N GLU A 57 18.75 3.79 3.73
CA GLU A 57 18.83 2.37 4.17
C GLU A 57 18.35 2.09 5.61
N LYS A 58 18.25 3.15 6.42
CA LYS A 58 17.66 3.08 7.75
C LYS A 58 16.15 2.89 7.68
N TYR A 59 15.52 3.57 6.71
CA TYR A 59 14.07 3.66 6.56
C TYR A 59 13.55 2.68 5.49
N LEU A 60 14.34 2.40 4.47
CA LEU A 60 13.96 1.55 3.34
C LEU A 60 14.88 0.33 3.23
N GLY A 61 14.31 -0.83 2.88
CA GLY A 61 15.07 -2.04 2.60
C GLY A 61 14.44 -2.87 1.49
N LEU A 62 15.12 -3.01 0.36
CA LEU A 62 14.67 -3.86 -0.75
C LEU A 62 15.23 -5.28 -0.63
N SER A 63 14.36 -6.28 -0.78
CA SER A 63 14.75 -7.71 -0.74
C SER A 63 13.66 -8.59 -1.36
N PRO A 64 14.02 -9.72 -2.01
CA PRO A 64 13.06 -10.74 -2.41
C PRO A 64 12.24 -11.32 -1.23
N GLU A 65 12.76 -11.26 0.00
CA GLU A 65 12.05 -11.72 1.21
C GLU A 65 10.95 -10.75 1.67
N ASN A 66 10.99 -9.50 1.18
CA ASN A 66 10.08 -8.43 1.61
C ASN A 66 8.80 -8.37 0.76
N LYS A 67 8.57 -9.31 -0.17
CA LYS A 67 7.37 -9.35 -1.03
C LYS A 67 6.42 -10.48 -0.68
N ASN A 68 5.17 -10.36 -1.15
CA ASN A 68 4.26 -11.48 -1.18
C ASN A 68 4.83 -12.55 -2.12
N PRO A 69 5.10 -13.79 -1.65
CA PRO A 69 5.62 -14.84 -2.52
C PRO A 69 4.72 -15.17 -3.72
N ALA A 70 3.43 -14.83 -3.64
CA ALA A 70 2.48 -14.98 -4.75
C ALA A 70 2.65 -13.92 -5.85
N ALA A 71 3.26 -12.77 -5.56
CA ALA A 71 3.60 -11.71 -6.52
C ALA A 71 4.81 -12.13 -7.36
N THR A 72 4.57 -12.99 -8.34
CA THR A 72 5.62 -13.64 -9.14
C THR A 72 6.19 -12.76 -10.26
N ASN A 73 5.50 -11.66 -10.63
CA ASN A 73 5.99 -10.68 -11.60
C ASN A 73 6.78 -9.53 -10.96
N GLU A 74 7.03 -9.60 -9.65
CA GLU A 74 7.86 -8.67 -8.90
C GLU A 74 9.04 -9.42 -8.26
N GLU A 75 10.24 -8.87 -8.36
CA GLU A 75 11.46 -9.55 -7.91
C GLU A 75 11.79 -9.22 -6.45
N GLN A 76 11.45 -8.01 -6.00
CA GLN A 76 11.74 -7.54 -4.64
C GLN A 76 10.51 -6.86 -4.02
N GLY A 77 10.38 -6.94 -2.70
CA GLY A 77 9.49 -6.08 -1.95
C GLY A 77 10.30 -5.04 -1.18
N ILE A 78 9.60 -4.12 -0.53
CA ILE A 78 10.21 -3.06 0.27
C ILE A 78 9.78 -3.16 1.72
N ARG A 79 10.75 -3.10 2.63
CA ARG A 79 10.53 -2.80 4.04
C ARG A 79 10.55 -1.28 4.20
N ILE A 80 9.53 -0.72 4.81
CA ILE A 80 9.48 0.68 5.22
C ILE A 80 9.47 0.69 6.76
N THR A 81 10.33 1.54 7.33
CA THR A 81 10.62 1.57 8.76
C THR A 81 10.42 2.96 9.33
N ILE A 82 9.74 3.05 10.48
CA ILE A 82 9.84 4.17 11.43
C ILE A 82 10.58 3.72 12.68
N ASP A 83 11.31 4.60 13.39
CA ASP A 83 12.29 4.16 14.41
C ASP A 83 12.64 5.14 15.54
N GLY A 84 11.79 6.14 15.79
CA GLY A 84 12.09 7.23 16.70
C GLY A 84 13.03 8.28 16.11
N THR A 85 13.42 8.17 14.84
CA THR A 85 14.10 9.24 14.09
C THR A 85 13.39 9.66 12.82
N SER A 86 12.28 9.01 12.47
CA SER A 86 11.49 9.25 11.26
C SER A 86 10.62 10.51 11.35
N PHE A 87 11.20 11.63 11.79
CA PHE A 87 10.49 12.90 11.90
C PHE A 87 10.81 13.79 10.72
N TRP A 88 9.82 14.01 9.86
CA TRP A 88 9.94 14.89 8.71
C TRP A 88 9.55 16.33 9.06
N ASN A 89 10.33 17.31 8.57
CA ASN A 89 10.00 18.74 8.60
C ASN A 89 9.60 19.30 10.00
N GLY A 90 10.21 18.78 11.07
CA GLY A 90 9.95 19.22 12.45
C GLY A 90 8.60 18.80 13.02
N GLN A 91 7.89 17.88 12.37
CA GLN A 91 6.64 17.29 12.85
C GLN A 91 6.88 16.38 14.06
N THR A 92 5.83 16.09 14.81
CA THR A 92 5.85 15.13 15.94
C THR A 92 5.37 13.74 15.55
N MET A 93 4.79 13.58 14.35
CA MET A 93 4.41 12.29 13.79
C MET A 93 5.62 11.60 13.18
N GLU A 94 5.74 10.29 13.35
CA GLU A 94 6.74 9.51 12.63
C GLU A 94 6.23 9.15 11.24
N ARG A 95 7.09 9.30 10.24
CA ARG A 95 6.74 9.20 8.83
C ARG A 95 7.91 8.65 8.02
N SER A 96 7.62 7.60 7.27
CA SER A 96 8.48 7.10 6.20
C SER A 96 7.55 6.76 5.04
N GLU A 97 7.54 7.61 4.01
CA GLU A 97 6.55 7.54 2.94
C GLU A 97 7.21 7.76 1.58
N ILE A 98 6.87 6.89 0.63
CA ILE A 98 7.20 7.04 -0.80
C ILE A 98 5.92 7.42 -1.56
N ILE A 99 6.04 8.27 -2.55
CA ILE A 99 4.90 8.76 -3.37
C ILE A 99 5.16 8.41 -4.83
N PRO A 100 4.17 8.04 -5.65
CA PRO A 100 4.38 7.86 -7.09
C PRO A 100 5.07 9.05 -7.75
N GLN A 101 6.17 8.77 -8.46
CA GLN A 101 6.80 9.70 -9.41
C GLN A 101 6.29 9.36 -10.81
N THR A 102 5.39 10.19 -11.34
CA THR A 102 4.79 9.95 -12.66
C THR A 102 4.38 11.24 -13.36
N LYS A 103 4.13 11.13 -14.66
CA LYS A 103 3.40 12.12 -15.46
C LYS A 103 2.02 11.63 -15.88
N ALA A 104 1.71 10.36 -15.59
CA ALA A 104 0.39 9.79 -15.85
C ALA A 104 -0.64 10.47 -14.94
N ASP A 105 -1.84 10.64 -15.47
CA ASP A 105 -2.99 11.04 -14.67
C ASP A 105 -3.47 9.85 -13.84
N LEU A 106 -3.33 9.97 -12.53
CA LEU A 106 -3.82 9.00 -11.54
C LEU A 106 -5.11 9.50 -10.86
N GLY A 107 -5.70 10.61 -11.30
CA GLY A 107 -6.84 11.26 -10.62
C GLY A 107 -8.11 11.40 -11.45
N SER A 108 -8.23 10.69 -12.57
CA SER A 108 -9.41 10.74 -13.44
C SER A 108 -9.87 9.35 -13.88
N GLY A 109 -11.17 9.21 -14.11
CA GLY A 109 -11.80 7.95 -14.51
C GLY A 109 -11.87 6.94 -13.37
N HIS A 110 -11.92 5.65 -13.74
CA HIS A 110 -12.04 4.53 -12.81
C HIS A 110 -10.72 3.76 -12.72
N LEU A 111 -10.04 3.89 -11.58
CA LEU A 111 -8.71 3.34 -11.34
C LEU A 111 -8.70 2.41 -10.12
N PHE A 112 -7.80 1.44 -10.16
CA PHE A 112 -7.49 0.55 -9.04
C PHE A 112 -6.08 0.84 -8.52
N TYR A 113 -5.97 1.09 -7.22
CA TYR A 113 -4.70 1.33 -6.53
C TYR A 113 -4.32 0.09 -5.74
N HIS A 114 -3.39 -0.69 -6.28
CA HIS A 114 -2.98 -1.98 -5.74
C HIS A 114 -1.79 -1.83 -4.81
N PHE A 115 -1.82 -2.60 -3.73
CA PHE A 115 -0.69 -2.84 -2.84
C PHE A 115 -0.97 -4.09 -1.99
N SER A 116 0.09 -4.75 -1.57
CA SER A 116 0.04 -5.79 -0.56
C SER A 116 0.90 -5.35 0.62
N LEU A 117 0.47 -5.66 1.83
CA LEU A 117 1.25 -5.38 3.04
C LEU A 117 1.29 -6.57 4.01
N LYS A 118 2.32 -6.59 4.84
CA LYS A 118 2.54 -7.55 5.92
C LYS A 118 3.32 -6.86 7.05
N THR A 119 3.15 -7.34 8.27
CA THR A 119 4.04 -7.05 9.41
C THR A 119 4.67 -8.34 9.93
N GLU A 120 5.70 -8.22 10.76
CA GLU A 120 6.36 -9.35 11.41
C GLU A 120 6.32 -9.20 12.94
N GLU A 121 6.60 -10.26 13.68
CA GLU A 121 6.69 -10.17 15.15
C GLU A 121 7.86 -9.27 15.59
N LYS A 122 8.95 -9.31 14.82
CA LYS A 122 10.07 -8.40 15.01
C LYS A 122 9.68 -7.03 14.48
N ASN A 123 9.85 -6.00 15.31
CA ASN A 123 9.52 -4.62 14.98
C ASN A 123 8.04 -4.48 14.56
N ALA A 124 7.14 -5.19 15.26
CA ALA A 124 5.71 -5.08 15.03
C ALA A 124 5.21 -3.65 15.31
N PRO A 125 4.23 -3.13 14.56
CA PRO A 125 3.68 -1.81 14.81
C PRO A 125 2.94 -1.77 16.15
N ASN A 126 3.09 -0.67 16.87
CA ASN A 126 2.58 -0.56 18.24
C ASN A 126 1.05 -0.34 18.25
N PRO A 127 0.25 -1.30 18.75
CA PRO A 127 -1.22 -1.18 18.73
C PRO A 127 -1.78 -0.06 19.62
N SER A 128 -0.97 0.57 20.48
CA SER A 128 -1.40 1.73 21.29
C SER A 128 -1.37 3.07 20.53
N PHE A 129 -0.83 3.12 19.30
CA PHE A 129 -0.69 4.35 18.51
C PHE A 129 -1.53 4.29 17.23
N GLU A 130 -2.07 5.43 16.80
CA GLU A 130 -2.77 5.49 15.50
C GLU A 130 -1.74 5.54 14.38
N HIS A 131 -1.94 4.67 13.41
CA HIS A 131 -1.21 4.64 12.16
C HIS A 131 -2.15 4.99 11.01
N GLN A 132 -1.65 5.76 10.06
CA GLN A 132 -2.27 6.07 8.78
C GLN A 132 -1.38 5.50 7.69
N ILE A 133 -1.96 4.64 6.85
CA ILE A 133 -1.23 3.69 6.00
C ILE A 133 -1.84 3.74 4.60
N ALA A 134 -1.00 3.78 3.56
CA ALA A 134 -1.44 3.80 2.16
C ALA A 134 -2.52 4.90 1.91
N PHE A 135 -2.30 6.11 2.41
CA PHE A 135 -3.30 7.17 2.49
C PHE A 135 -3.13 8.20 1.36
N PHE A 136 -4.22 8.86 0.98
CA PHE A 136 -4.13 10.10 0.19
C PHE A 136 -3.97 11.29 1.13
N GLU A 137 -3.29 12.37 0.71
CA GLU A 137 -3.07 13.58 1.53
C GLU A 137 -4.39 14.20 2.07
N SER A 138 -5.51 14.04 1.35
CA SER A 138 -6.82 14.50 1.81
C SER A 138 -7.54 13.52 2.74
N HIS A 139 -6.98 12.34 2.97
CA HIS A 139 -7.53 11.22 3.75
C HIS A 139 -8.95 10.81 3.31
N PHE A 140 -9.28 10.98 2.01
CA PHE A 140 -10.59 10.53 1.50
C PHE A 140 -10.72 9.00 1.60
N THR A 141 -9.61 8.28 1.47
CA THR A 141 -9.49 6.85 1.78
C THR A 141 -8.08 6.52 2.27
N GLU A 142 -7.97 5.55 3.18
CA GLU A 142 -6.72 5.11 3.79
C GLU A 142 -6.92 3.79 4.55
N LEU A 143 -5.83 3.13 4.90
CA LEU A 143 -5.82 2.15 5.98
C LEU A 143 -5.45 2.84 7.30
N LYS A 144 -6.00 2.35 8.42
CA LYS A 144 -5.57 2.72 9.77
C LYS A 144 -5.27 1.49 10.61
N TYR A 145 -4.30 1.60 11.52
CA TYR A 145 -3.98 0.56 12.49
C TYR A 145 -3.76 1.16 13.88
N GLY A 146 -3.98 0.36 14.92
CA GLY A 146 -3.75 0.76 16.29
C GLY A 146 -4.87 1.62 16.88
N ALA A 147 -4.63 2.11 18.10
CA ALA A 147 -5.58 2.92 18.85
C ALA A 147 -5.79 4.28 18.18
N LEU A 148 -7.01 4.53 17.70
CA LEU A 148 -7.35 5.80 17.06
C LEU A 148 -7.19 6.97 18.04
N SER A 149 -6.84 8.15 17.52
CA SER A 149 -6.62 9.34 18.31
C SER A 149 -7.83 9.65 19.20
N GLY A 150 -7.58 9.86 20.50
CA GLY A 150 -8.61 10.06 21.51
C GLY A 150 -9.18 8.77 22.12
N THR A 151 -8.73 7.59 21.68
CA THR A 151 -9.00 6.31 22.33
C THR A 151 -7.85 5.88 23.24
N SER A 152 -8.04 4.85 24.05
CA SER A 152 -7.03 4.33 24.97
C SER A 152 -6.99 2.80 24.97
N GLY A 153 -5.84 2.25 25.30
CA GLY A 153 -5.57 0.82 25.26
C GLY A 153 -5.07 0.37 23.88
N ASP A 154 -4.70 -0.90 23.80
CA ASP A 154 -4.20 -1.50 22.56
C ASP A 154 -5.35 -1.90 21.64
N ASP A 155 -5.16 -1.69 20.34
CA ASP A 155 -6.14 -2.02 19.32
C ASP A 155 -5.46 -2.64 18.11
N ASN A 156 -5.53 -3.96 17.99
CA ASN A 156 -4.81 -4.71 16.96
C ASN A 156 -5.52 -4.75 15.59
N LYS A 157 -6.54 -3.91 15.37
CA LYS A 157 -7.28 -3.96 14.10
C LYS A 157 -6.61 -3.14 13.01
N LEU A 158 -6.45 -3.75 11.85
CA LEU A 158 -6.25 -3.07 10.58
C LEU A 158 -7.62 -2.69 10.01
N ARG A 159 -7.80 -1.42 9.68
CA ARG A 159 -9.06 -0.84 9.21
C ARG A 159 -8.87 -0.21 7.85
N TRP A 160 -9.88 -0.31 7.01
CA TRP A 160 -9.99 0.55 5.85
C TRP A 160 -11.06 1.61 6.09
N CYS A 161 -10.67 2.84 5.81
CA CYS A 161 -11.44 4.03 6.14
C CYS A 161 -11.81 4.83 4.89
N ILE A 162 -12.97 5.50 4.96
CA ILE A 162 -13.41 6.53 4.02
C ILE A 162 -13.71 7.79 4.83
N GLY A 163 -13.01 8.89 4.54
CA GLY A 163 -13.15 10.14 5.30
C GLY A 163 -13.00 9.96 6.82
N GLY A 164 -12.07 9.11 7.24
CA GLY A 164 -11.80 8.78 8.64
C GLY A 164 -12.78 7.81 9.32
N VAL A 165 -13.80 7.31 8.62
CA VAL A 165 -14.76 6.32 9.15
C VAL A 165 -14.39 4.93 8.67
N SER A 166 -14.33 3.95 9.59
CA SER A 166 -14.05 2.55 9.24
C SER A 166 -15.23 1.91 8.48
N HIS A 167 -14.94 1.30 7.33
CA HIS A 167 -15.90 0.55 6.50
C HIS A 167 -15.59 -0.94 6.41
N TRP A 168 -14.35 -1.33 6.73
CA TRP A 168 -13.90 -2.72 6.81
C TRP A 168 -12.79 -2.82 7.85
N GLU A 169 -12.73 -3.94 8.56
CA GLU A 169 -11.70 -4.19 9.57
C GLU A 169 -11.34 -5.68 9.67
N THR A 170 -10.13 -5.95 10.11
CA THR A 170 -9.63 -7.28 10.43
C THR A 170 -8.57 -7.21 11.53
N GLU A 171 -8.27 -8.32 12.19
CA GLU A 171 -7.12 -8.40 13.08
C GLU A 171 -5.82 -8.44 12.26
N LEU A 172 -4.81 -7.66 12.66
CA LEU A 172 -3.49 -7.71 12.07
C LEU A 172 -2.72 -8.90 12.64
N GLU A 173 -2.38 -9.85 11.77
CA GLU A 173 -1.64 -11.07 12.11
C GLU A 173 -0.23 -10.97 11.52
N ALA A 174 0.79 -11.08 12.38
CA ALA A 174 2.18 -11.11 11.93
C ALA A 174 2.44 -12.27 10.96
N GLY A 175 3.29 -12.04 9.96
CA GLY A 175 3.64 -13.02 8.93
C GLY A 175 2.59 -13.18 7.81
N LYS A 176 1.42 -12.56 7.95
CA LYS A 176 0.32 -12.68 6.98
C LYS A 176 0.32 -11.54 5.96
N TRP A 177 0.29 -11.90 4.68
CA TRP A 177 0.09 -10.93 3.60
C TRP A 177 -1.38 -10.58 3.43
N TYR A 178 -1.67 -9.29 3.42
CA TYR A 178 -2.96 -8.71 3.10
C TYR A 178 -2.83 -7.99 1.76
N ASN A 179 -3.67 -8.35 0.80
CA ASN A 179 -3.66 -7.75 -0.53
C ASN A 179 -4.84 -6.81 -0.63
N PHE A 180 -4.64 -5.62 -1.19
CA PHE A 180 -5.67 -4.60 -1.33
C PHE A 180 -5.67 -4.00 -2.73
N ALA A 181 -6.86 -3.58 -3.16
CA ALA A 181 -6.98 -2.55 -4.18
C ALA A 181 -8.07 -1.56 -3.77
N TYR A 182 -7.74 -0.27 -3.74
CA TYR A 182 -8.78 0.77 -3.67
C TYR A 182 -9.42 0.90 -5.05
N ASP A 183 -10.74 0.76 -5.08
CA ASP A 183 -11.59 0.80 -6.28
C ASP A 183 -12.15 2.21 -6.40
N ILE A 184 -11.44 3.10 -7.09
CA ILE A 184 -11.72 4.54 -7.09
C ILE A 184 -12.29 4.98 -8.43
N ASP A 185 -13.52 5.45 -8.42
CA ASP A 185 -14.12 6.17 -9.56
C ASP A 185 -14.10 7.67 -9.26
N PHE A 186 -13.14 8.37 -9.86
CA PHE A 186 -12.97 9.82 -9.70
C PHE A 186 -14.08 10.63 -10.38
N ASP A 187 -14.70 10.09 -11.44
CA ASP A 187 -15.79 10.75 -12.16
C ASP A 187 -17.10 10.64 -11.36
N ALA A 188 -17.38 9.45 -10.81
CA ALA A 188 -18.55 9.18 -9.96
C ALA A 188 -18.37 9.64 -8.51
N LYS A 189 -17.12 9.95 -8.09
CA LYS A 189 -16.74 10.33 -6.74
C LYS A 189 -17.07 9.27 -5.71
N THR A 190 -16.59 8.06 -5.98
CA THR A 190 -16.80 6.91 -5.11
C THR A 190 -15.53 6.12 -4.89
N VAL A 191 -15.44 5.44 -3.75
CA VAL A 191 -14.38 4.49 -3.47
C VAL A 191 -14.94 3.21 -2.85
N GLY A 192 -14.50 2.05 -3.34
CA GLY A 192 -14.72 0.73 -2.78
C GLY A 192 -13.41 0.07 -2.34
N LEU A 193 -13.51 -1.14 -1.80
CA LEU A 193 -12.35 -1.93 -1.39
C LEU A 193 -12.42 -3.34 -1.94
N TRP A 194 -11.33 -3.74 -2.58
CA TRP A 194 -11.01 -5.15 -2.84
C TRP A 194 -9.94 -5.61 -1.87
N ALA A 195 -10.11 -6.81 -1.32
CA ALA A 195 -9.15 -7.39 -0.41
C ALA A 195 -9.06 -8.91 -0.53
N SER A 196 -7.90 -9.47 -0.20
CA SER A 196 -7.65 -10.90 -0.02
C SER A 196 -6.44 -11.13 0.90
N ASN A 197 -6.08 -12.39 1.14
CA ASN A 197 -4.91 -12.74 1.93
C ASN A 197 -4.01 -13.71 1.19
N GLY A 198 -2.70 -13.66 1.46
CA GLY A 198 -1.73 -14.59 0.90
C GLY A 198 -1.79 -14.61 -0.64
N ALA A 199 -2.06 -15.78 -1.21
CA ALA A 199 -2.13 -16.00 -2.65
C ALA A 199 -3.56 -15.94 -3.24
N ASP A 200 -4.58 -15.68 -2.41
CA ASP A 200 -5.97 -15.66 -2.87
C ASP A 200 -6.23 -14.45 -3.77
N ASP A 201 -7.02 -14.63 -4.82
CA ASP A 201 -7.48 -13.52 -5.68
C ASP A 201 -8.28 -12.48 -4.87
N LEU A 202 -8.08 -11.21 -5.22
CA LEU A 202 -8.84 -10.08 -4.68
C LEU A 202 -10.33 -10.27 -4.91
N LYS A 203 -11.12 -9.93 -3.88
CA LYS A 203 -12.58 -9.87 -3.97
C LYS A 203 -13.06 -8.51 -3.46
N GLN A 204 -14.11 -7.97 -4.08
CA GLN A 204 -14.74 -6.77 -3.56
C GLN A 204 -15.35 -7.09 -2.18
N VAL A 205 -14.78 -6.51 -1.14
CA VAL A 205 -15.23 -6.68 0.26
C VAL A 205 -16.09 -5.52 0.71
N VAL A 206 -15.94 -4.34 0.09
CA VAL A 206 -16.85 -3.21 0.26
C VAL A 206 -17.17 -2.62 -1.11
N PRO A 207 -18.45 -2.49 -1.50
CA PRO A 207 -18.84 -1.84 -2.74
C PRO A 207 -18.54 -0.34 -2.70
N ALA A 208 -18.58 0.32 -3.85
CA ALA A 208 -18.33 1.75 -3.97
C ALA A 208 -19.25 2.60 -3.06
N VAL A 209 -18.64 3.48 -2.26
CA VAL A 209 -19.29 4.45 -1.36
C VAL A 209 -18.90 5.86 -1.79
N GLY A 210 -19.81 6.82 -1.70
CA GLY A 210 -19.53 8.22 -2.02
C GLY A 210 -18.41 8.82 -1.16
N ALA A 211 -17.43 9.47 -1.80
CA ALA A 211 -16.27 10.09 -1.15
C ALA A 211 -15.81 11.33 -1.93
N SER A 212 -15.07 12.23 -1.27
CA SER A 212 -14.47 13.41 -1.91
C SER A 212 -13.17 13.04 -2.63
N THR A 213 -13.24 12.13 -3.61
CA THR A 213 -12.08 11.60 -4.33
C THR A 213 -11.36 12.72 -5.11
N SER A 214 -10.15 13.05 -4.69
CA SER A 214 -9.30 14.04 -5.34
C SER A 214 -7.85 13.70 -5.08
N THR A 215 -7.05 13.74 -6.13
CA THR A 215 -5.60 13.55 -6.10
C THR A 215 -4.94 14.46 -7.13
N ASN A 216 -3.76 14.97 -6.82
CA ASN A 216 -2.90 15.65 -7.79
C ASN A 216 -1.94 14.68 -8.53
N SER A 217 -2.16 13.36 -8.41
CA SER A 217 -1.29 12.27 -8.88
C SER A 217 0.08 12.17 -8.20
N ALA A 218 0.30 12.92 -7.12
CA ALA A 218 1.53 13.02 -6.34
C ALA A 218 1.24 13.19 -4.84
N ASP A 219 0.15 12.60 -4.36
CA ASP A 219 -0.36 12.73 -2.99
C ASP A 219 -0.96 11.41 -2.45
N TRP A 220 -0.57 10.27 -3.05
CA TRP A 220 -0.81 8.94 -2.49
C TRP A 220 0.47 8.47 -1.81
N HIS A 221 0.39 8.27 -0.50
CA HIS A 221 1.50 7.98 0.39
C HIS A 221 1.55 6.48 0.64
N VAL A 222 2.53 5.81 0.04
CA VAL A 222 2.83 4.40 0.32
C VAL A 222 3.85 4.36 1.46
N GLY A 223 3.48 3.72 2.56
CA GLY A 223 4.22 3.77 3.82
C GLY A 223 3.29 4.07 4.98
N GLU A 224 3.88 4.56 6.07
CA GLU A 224 3.19 4.75 7.34
C GLU A 224 3.50 6.11 7.98
N LEU A 225 2.43 6.72 8.49
CA LEU A 225 2.45 7.83 9.43
C LEU A 225 1.93 7.33 10.77
N ARG A 226 2.69 7.50 11.85
CA ARG A 226 2.26 7.20 13.22
C ARG A 226 2.09 8.49 14.02
N LEU A 227 0.87 8.71 14.52
CA LEU A 227 0.57 9.83 15.42
C LEU A 227 1.23 9.62 16.78
N ASP A 228 1.54 10.71 17.48
CA ASP A 228 2.10 10.63 18.82
C ASP A 228 1.08 10.14 19.88
N ASN A 229 -0.23 10.27 19.61
CA ASN A 229 -1.31 9.94 20.55
C ASN A 229 -1.08 10.46 22.00
N GLY A 230 -0.37 11.58 22.15
CA GLY A 230 0.01 12.12 23.47
C GLY A 230 1.16 11.40 24.18
N GLY A 231 1.82 10.46 23.52
CA GLY A 231 2.98 9.68 23.97
C GLY A 231 4.16 9.74 23.00
N LYS A 232 5.18 8.93 23.26
CA LYS A 232 6.31 8.69 22.36
C LYS A 232 6.68 7.22 22.40
N ASP A 233 7.07 6.67 21.27
CA ASP A 233 7.70 5.37 21.18
C ASP A 233 8.89 5.50 20.22
N ALA A 234 10.05 4.99 20.60
CA ALA A 234 11.24 5.02 19.74
C ALA A 234 11.63 3.62 19.26
N ALA A 235 10.81 2.61 19.56
CA ALA A 235 11.01 1.29 19.01
C ALA A 235 10.80 1.32 17.48
N PRO A 236 11.65 0.63 16.72
CA PRO A 236 11.44 0.48 15.29
C PRO A 236 10.18 -0.33 14.99
N GLU A 237 9.48 0.10 13.96
CA GLU A 237 8.34 -0.60 13.37
C GLU A 237 8.62 -0.85 11.89
N ASP A 238 8.37 -2.07 11.42
CA ASP A 238 8.60 -2.48 10.04
C ASP A 238 7.28 -2.89 9.37
N TRP A 239 6.97 -2.23 8.26
CA TRP A 239 5.93 -2.65 7.32
C TRP A 239 6.58 -3.16 6.03
N PHE A 240 6.12 -4.31 5.55
CA PHE A 240 6.62 -4.94 4.32
C PHE A 240 5.58 -4.80 3.22
N TRP A 241 6.03 -4.38 2.04
CA TRP A 241 5.17 -3.99 0.93
C TRP A 241 5.60 -4.64 -0.38
N SER A 242 4.62 -4.94 -1.23
CA SER A 242 4.81 -5.46 -2.60
C SER A 242 3.56 -5.25 -3.44
N GLY A 243 3.63 -5.50 -4.75
CA GLY A 243 2.48 -5.40 -5.64
C GLY A 243 1.91 -3.99 -5.73
N ILE A 244 2.77 -2.97 -5.67
CA ILE A 244 2.37 -1.56 -5.65
C ILE A 244 2.25 -1.05 -7.09
N PHE A 245 1.03 -0.81 -7.57
CA PHE A 245 0.78 -0.26 -8.90
C PHE A 245 -0.62 0.37 -9.01
N VAL A 246 -0.85 1.11 -10.09
CA VAL A 246 -2.15 1.68 -10.42
C VAL A 246 -2.55 1.24 -11.83
N GLU A 247 -3.78 0.79 -12.00
CA GLU A 247 -4.33 0.38 -13.30
C GLU A 247 -5.73 0.94 -13.55
N GLU A 248 -6.13 0.93 -14.81
CA GLU A 248 -7.51 1.23 -15.24
C GLU A 248 -8.43 0.02 -14.98
N ALA A 249 -9.74 0.24 -14.87
CA ALA A 249 -10.70 -0.86 -14.95
C ALA A 249 -10.61 -1.64 -16.28
N PRO A 250 -10.89 -2.96 -16.30
CA PRO A 250 -11.26 -3.83 -15.17
C PRO A 250 -10.07 -4.22 -14.27
N ILE A 251 -10.34 -4.65 -13.04
CA ILE A 251 -9.30 -5.03 -12.06
C ILE A 251 -8.59 -6.35 -12.40
N THR A 252 -7.27 -6.36 -12.22
CA THR A 252 -6.40 -7.53 -12.09
C THR A 252 -6.56 -8.12 -10.69
N ALA A 253 -7.44 -9.11 -10.54
CA ALA A 253 -7.70 -9.71 -9.24
C ALA A 253 -6.58 -10.65 -8.73
N GLY A 254 -5.77 -11.21 -9.64
CA GLY A 254 -4.70 -12.14 -9.29
C GLY A 254 -3.49 -11.46 -8.63
N ILE A 255 -2.90 -12.13 -7.63
CA ILE A 255 -1.80 -11.55 -6.83
C ILE A 255 -0.43 -11.62 -7.52
N ALA A 256 -0.33 -12.32 -8.66
CA ALA A 256 0.92 -12.41 -9.43
C ALA A 256 1.50 -11.04 -9.83
N GLY A 257 0.65 -10.01 -9.90
CA GLY A 257 0.97 -8.69 -10.44
C GLY A 257 0.54 -8.58 -11.90
N PRO A 258 0.56 -7.36 -12.48
CA PRO A 258 0.28 -7.16 -13.89
C PRO A 258 1.28 -7.93 -14.76
N ALA A 259 0.81 -8.44 -15.89
CA ALA A 259 1.61 -9.17 -16.88
C ALA A 259 2.40 -8.24 -17.82
#